data_AF-A0A9N8E5K6-F1
#
_entry.id   AF-A0A9N8E5K6-F1
#
_cell.length_a   1.000
_cell.length_b   1.000
_cell.length_c   1.000
_cell.angle_alpha   90.00
_cell.angle_beta   90.00
_cell.angle_gamma   90.00
#
_symmetry.space_group_name_H-M   'P 1'
#
loop_
_entity.id
_entity.type
_entity.pdbx_description
1 polymer ?
#
loop_
_entity_poly.entity_id
_entity_poly.type
_entity_poly.pdbx_seq_one_letter_code
_entity_poly.pdbx_strand_id
1 'polypeptide(L)'
;MPWRHRSQCPLLVYGLLGCALLTTKVYGGSGDPPGSRRALSEELFLSYEPLTTVTDDAAIDLDQHALDVQMSLGTDQSREAAYKIYTQGAFSKSYALLSLQSPLPISLAKGTTLLGHTTNGKEVLGQLLEETPPGSTTLKFRYHPSPIQDTWTNCHVGGNPTPNTEGCLVGLGQIEIDELGSFDYEYEILEDNYNARTIQSFSTKAKEKMYDCNEGCPYSVYKKFYNYYGVHDYADQWVQAAFQRTSTNFTRGNAQFGGTYKTDLGYRQAITLGTVYLNTWMYIIREMDHSSAMCSAKGPCNNHLDIFSGTEDEYHGPPLVAGQECNNDDMMHAWDKAVAFYVGSKAKTAGQGGHLLFSMAQERCLNFGTCGPSQHYGLMARVNFEMMQSFRQGQEALKMRACSSLKRHVRLLTAYMTVPLVQGVILYARENELLLAKSNREKQEQSQATGATYAAALLPLLHACNKEDANIVYESMRVGRGVTPHFSKVKAALERNYYCLGITCELVGGIVDPAGVNGKYLLGAEPCKDPSHHSPLDLFFRDNQSGNTGPNIALVICFSVVLVVLMILFSVFIGRSHACATDKEFDGPASSATKFQDGNGELMEEESPVSLEMA
;
A
#
# COMPACT_ATOMS: atom_id res chain seq x y z
N MET A 1 6.10 -32.79 51.67
CA MET A 1 4.86 -33.49 52.07
C MET A 1 3.74 -32.45 52.24
N PRO A 2 2.45 -32.79 52.03
CA PRO A 2 1.41 -31.78 51.77
C PRO A 2 0.36 -31.59 52.89
N TRP A 3 -0.17 -30.37 52.98
CA TRP A 3 -1.39 -29.95 53.70
C TRP A 3 -2.04 -28.82 52.83
N ARG A 4 -3.34 -28.70 52.49
CA ARG A 4 -4.67 -29.03 53.10
C ARG A 4 -4.98 -28.23 54.39
N HIS A 5 -6.14 -27.60 54.59
CA HIS A 5 -7.32 -27.31 53.72
C HIS A 5 -8.31 -26.37 54.47
N ARG A 6 -8.93 -25.37 53.79
CA ARG A 6 -10.15 -24.61 54.25
C ARG A 6 -9.97 -23.85 55.62
N SER A 7 -10.90 -23.08 56.20
CA SER A 7 -12.31 -22.73 55.88
C SER A 7 -12.74 -21.36 56.47
N GLN A 8 -13.67 -20.69 55.79
CA GLN A 8 -14.83 -19.92 56.31
C GLN A 8 -14.70 -18.56 57.06
N CYS A 9 -15.70 -17.73 56.74
CA CYS A 9 -16.19 -16.47 57.33
C CYS A 9 -16.85 -16.71 58.74
N PRO A 10 -17.41 -15.71 59.49
CA PRO A 10 -17.91 -14.40 59.01
C PRO A 10 -17.80 -13.17 59.94
N LEU A 11 -18.23 -12.02 59.42
CA LEU A 11 -19.07 -11.05 60.16
C LEU A 11 -19.97 -10.28 59.18
N LEU A 12 -21.12 -9.80 59.67
CA LEU A 12 -22.25 -9.25 58.90
C LEU A 12 -22.74 -7.98 59.60
N VAL A 13 -23.23 -6.96 58.87
CA VAL A 13 -24.35 -6.05 59.24
C VAL A 13 -24.59 -4.98 58.14
N TYR A 14 -25.85 -4.87 57.71
CA TYR A 14 -26.61 -3.79 57.03
C TYR A 14 -25.91 -2.47 56.61
N GLY A 15 -26.19 -1.82 55.47
CA GLY A 15 -27.09 -2.10 54.33
C GLY A 15 -28.36 -1.21 54.24
N LEU A 16 -28.61 -0.53 53.10
CA LEU A 16 -29.92 0.02 52.67
C LEU A 16 -29.94 0.45 51.17
N LEU A 17 -31.14 0.74 50.63
CA LEU A 17 -31.48 0.86 49.19
C LEU A 17 -31.14 2.22 48.52
N GLY A 18 -31.02 2.23 47.19
CA GLY A 18 -31.07 3.42 46.33
C GLY A 18 -31.42 3.09 44.86
N CYS A 19 -32.33 3.83 44.23
CA CYS A 19 -32.98 3.48 42.95
C CYS A 19 -32.06 3.50 41.71
N ALA A 20 -32.37 2.62 40.74
CA ALA A 20 -31.91 2.78 39.36
C ALA A 20 -32.78 3.78 38.58
N LEU A 21 -32.18 4.56 37.69
CA LEU A 21 -32.87 5.51 36.81
C LEU A 21 -32.65 5.16 35.33
N LEU A 22 -33.62 4.47 34.75
CA LEU A 22 -33.77 4.38 33.29
C LEU A 22 -34.22 5.74 32.75
N THR A 23 -33.51 6.26 31.75
CA THR A 23 -33.89 7.50 31.04
C THR A 23 -34.24 7.20 29.58
N THR A 24 -35.42 6.61 29.37
CA THR A 24 -36.04 6.46 28.05
C THR A 24 -36.47 7.83 27.51
N LYS A 25 -35.59 8.48 26.76
CA LYS A 25 -35.88 9.79 26.14
C LYS A 25 -36.58 9.63 24.79
N VAL A 26 -37.88 9.38 24.82
CA VAL A 26 -38.75 9.50 23.63
C VAL A 26 -38.85 10.98 23.27
N TYR A 27 -38.53 11.33 22.03
CA TYR A 27 -38.91 12.59 21.39
C TYR A 27 -39.61 12.28 20.07
N GLY A 28 -40.70 13.02 19.79
CA GLY A 28 -41.52 12.80 18.60
C GLY A 28 -40.84 13.27 17.32
N GLY A 29 -41.31 12.76 16.18
CA GLY A 29 -40.70 13.01 14.88
C GLY A 29 -40.89 14.43 14.34
N SER A 30 -39.83 14.94 13.73
CA SER A 30 -39.84 15.98 12.68
C SER A 30 -38.98 15.43 11.54
N GLY A 31 -39.47 15.44 10.31
CA GLY A 31 -38.89 14.63 9.23
C GLY A 31 -37.42 14.92 8.91
N ASP A 32 -36.61 13.86 8.83
CA ASP A 32 -35.23 13.94 8.36
C ASP A 32 -35.16 14.33 6.86
N PRO A 33 -34.17 15.15 6.45
CA PRO A 33 -33.92 15.40 5.03
C PRO A 33 -33.31 14.16 4.35
N PRO A 34 -33.62 13.88 3.08
CA PRO A 34 -33.06 12.75 2.35
C PRO A 34 -31.56 12.96 2.10
N GLY A 35 -30.71 12.12 2.70
CA GLY A 35 -29.26 12.14 2.45
C GLY A 35 -28.39 11.38 3.46
N SER A 36 -28.80 11.31 4.74
CA SER A 36 -27.99 10.71 5.81
C SER A 36 -28.02 9.16 5.82
N ARG A 37 -27.43 8.52 4.80
CA ARG A 37 -27.05 7.10 4.93
C ARG A 37 -26.03 6.98 6.07
N ARG A 38 -26.29 6.13 7.06
CA ARG A 38 -25.26 5.74 8.03
C ARG A 38 -24.26 4.85 7.31
N ALA A 39 -23.01 5.30 7.17
CA ALA A 39 -21.94 4.43 6.74
C ALA A 39 -21.78 3.28 7.77
N LEU A 40 -21.61 2.06 7.26
CA LEU A 40 -21.02 0.99 8.06
C LEU A 40 -19.54 1.33 8.25
N SER A 41 -18.99 1.08 9.43
CA SER A 41 -17.56 1.25 9.67
C SER A 41 -16.78 0.18 8.92
N GLU A 42 -15.95 0.57 7.97
CA GLU A 42 -15.00 -0.30 7.28
C GLU A 42 -13.99 -0.93 8.26
N GLU A 43 -13.42 -2.08 7.90
CA GLU A 43 -12.42 -2.72 8.75
C GLU A 43 -11.03 -2.04 8.66
N LEU A 44 -10.37 -1.87 9.81
CA LEU A 44 -9.08 -1.21 9.91
C LEU A 44 -7.92 -2.06 9.39
N PHE A 45 -7.16 -1.51 8.44
CA PHE A 45 -5.84 -2.02 8.06
C PHE A 45 -4.79 -1.50 9.05
N LEU A 46 -4.63 -2.23 10.17
CA LEU A 46 -3.72 -1.94 11.30
C LEU A 46 -4.05 -0.65 12.05
N SER A 47 -3.77 0.50 11.43
CA SER A 47 -4.01 1.86 11.95
C SER A 47 -4.45 2.82 10.84
N TYR A 48 -4.93 2.26 9.73
CA TYR A 48 -5.50 2.97 8.61
C TYR A 48 -6.98 2.57 8.50
N GLU A 49 -7.84 3.58 8.48
CA GLU A 49 -9.28 3.46 8.26
C GLU A 49 -9.53 3.78 6.78
N PRO A 50 -9.84 2.79 5.92
CA PRO A 50 -10.21 3.06 4.54
C PRO A 50 -11.58 3.73 4.50
N LEU A 51 -11.88 4.41 3.40
CA LEU A 51 -13.15 5.12 3.18
C LEU A 51 -14.00 4.45 2.09
N THR A 52 -13.50 3.35 1.55
CA THR A 52 -14.11 2.54 0.50
C THR A 52 -13.86 1.05 0.79
N THR A 53 -14.74 0.18 0.31
CA THR A 53 -14.74 -1.25 0.65
C THR A 53 -13.65 -2.02 -0.11
N VAL A 54 -12.47 -2.18 0.49
CA VAL A 54 -11.29 -2.83 -0.14
C VAL A 54 -10.92 -4.21 0.44
N THR A 55 -11.85 -4.84 1.16
CA THR A 55 -11.70 -6.19 1.74
C THR A 55 -11.48 -7.28 0.68
N ASP A 56 -12.05 -7.09 -0.53
CA ASP A 56 -11.88 -7.97 -1.69
C ASP A 56 -10.47 -7.89 -2.29
N ASP A 57 -9.89 -6.69 -2.37
CA ASP A 57 -8.53 -6.45 -2.86
C ASP A 57 -7.48 -6.96 -1.86
N ALA A 58 -7.70 -6.74 -0.56
CA ALA A 58 -6.84 -7.25 0.51
C ALA A 58 -6.78 -8.79 0.55
N ALA A 59 -7.86 -9.48 0.14
CA ALA A 59 -7.92 -10.94 0.09
C ALA A 59 -6.97 -11.57 -0.94
N ILE A 60 -6.28 -10.81 -1.80
CA ILE A 60 -5.23 -11.36 -2.68
C ILE A 60 -4.03 -11.92 -1.87
N ASP A 61 -3.89 -11.59 -0.57
CA ASP A 61 -2.90 -12.24 0.30
C ASP A 61 -3.21 -13.72 0.58
N LEU A 62 -4.47 -14.15 0.41
CA LEU A 62 -4.88 -15.55 0.49
C LEU A 62 -4.48 -16.34 -0.77
N ASP A 63 -4.58 -15.74 -1.96
CA ASP A 63 -4.03 -16.33 -3.20
C ASP A 63 -2.52 -16.56 -3.03
N GLN A 64 -1.80 -15.54 -2.54
CA GLN A 64 -0.36 -15.63 -2.24
C GLN A 64 -0.05 -16.69 -1.17
N HIS A 65 -0.87 -16.81 -0.11
CA HIS A 65 -0.69 -17.82 0.92
C HIS A 65 -0.89 -19.24 0.38
N ALA A 66 -2.02 -19.48 -0.30
CA ALA A 66 -2.36 -20.78 -0.87
C ALA A 66 -1.31 -21.23 -1.90
N LEU A 67 -0.80 -20.30 -2.71
CA LEU A 67 0.26 -20.55 -3.68
C LEU A 67 1.56 -21.01 -2.99
N ASP A 68 2.03 -20.30 -1.95
CA ASP A 68 3.24 -20.73 -1.23
C ASP A 68 3.04 -22.03 -0.43
N VAL A 69 1.84 -22.26 0.12
CA VAL A 69 1.46 -23.54 0.75
C VAL A 69 1.53 -24.68 -0.27
N GLN A 70 0.92 -24.54 -1.45
CA GLN A 70 0.99 -25.55 -2.50
C GLN A 70 2.43 -25.78 -2.98
N MET A 71 3.18 -24.71 -3.26
CA MET A 71 4.61 -24.83 -3.61
C MET A 71 5.47 -25.44 -2.50
N SER A 72 5.02 -25.43 -1.23
CA SER A 72 5.72 -26.07 -0.11
C SER A 72 5.61 -27.60 -0.08
N LEU A 73 4.58 -28.17 -0.72
CA LEU A 73 4.33 -29.62 -0.71
C LEU A 73 5.27 -30.39 -1.65
N GLY A 74 5.82 -29.74 -2.68
CA GLY A 74 6.88 -30.31 -3.53
C GLY A 74 6.44 -31.46 -4.44
N THR A 75 5.15 -31.59 -4.76
CA THR A 75 4.62 -32.57 -5.73
C THR A 75 4.18 -31.88 -7.02
N ASP A 76 4.20 -32.58 -8.16
CA ASP A 76 3.75 -32.00 -9.43
C ASP A 76 2.26 -31.59 -9.38
N GLN A 77 1.41 -32.33 -8.64
CA GLN A 77 0.01 -31.94 -8.41
C GLN A 77 -0.11 -30.63 -7.63
N SER A 78 0.73 -30.43 -6.61
CA SER A 78 0.75 -29.18 -5.84
C SER A 78 1.32 -28.01 -6.64
N ARG A 79 2.30 -28.26 -7.53
CA ARG A 79 2.84 -27.25 -8.44
C ARG A 79 1.84 -26.83 -9.51
N GLU A 80 1.03 -27.76 -10.02
CA GLU A 80 -0.13 -27.46 -10.88
C GLU A 80 -1.21 -26.66 -10.11
N ALA A 81 -1.52 -27.04 -8.87
CA ALA A 81 -2.45 -26.27 -8.03
C ALA A 81 -1.95 -24.83 -7.75
N ALA A 82 -0.65 -24.65 -7.47
CA ALA A 82 -0.03 -23.34 -7.35
C ALA A 82 -0.09 -22.52 -8.66
N TYR A 83 0.06 -23.17 -9.80
CA TYR A 83 -0.07 -22.54 -11.12
C TYR A 83 -1.50 -22.09 -11.41
N LYS A 84 -2.50 -22.90 -11.03
CA LYS A 84 -3.92 -22.51 -11.07
C LYS A 84 -4.21 -21.31 -10.18
N ILE A 85 -3.76 -21.28 -8.93
CA ILE A 85 -3.92 -20.11 -8.05
C ILE A 85 -3.30 -18.86 -8.68
N TYR A 86 -2.09 -18.95 -9.26
CA TYR A 86 -1.42 -17.81 -9.90
C TYR A 86 -2.23 -17.22 -11.07
N THR A 87 -2.75 -18.10 -11.94
CA THR A 87 -3.35 -17.73 -13.22
C THR A 87 -4.86 -17.49 -13.14
N GLN A 88 -5.58 -18.26 -12.32
CA GLN A 88 -7.04 -18.28 -12.19
C GLN A 88 -7.56 -17.56 -10.93
N GLY A 89 -6.71 -17.27 -9.94
CA GLY A 89 -7.08 -16.69 -8.64
C GLY A 89 -7.89 -17.66 -7.75
N ALA A 90 -8.23 -17.26 -6.52
CA ALA A 90 -9.06 -18.08 -5.63
C ALA A 90 -9.97 -17.30 -4.66
N PHE A 91 -9.45 -16.22 -4.06
CA PHE A 91 -10.09 -15.54 -2.92
C PHE A 91 -10.51 -14.09 -3.18
N SER A 92 -10.18 -13.57 -4.36
CA SER A 92 -10.34 -12.16 -4.71
C SER A 92 -11.17 -12.01 -5.98
N LYS A 93 -12.21 -11.17 -5.96
CA LYS A 93 -13.11 -10.88 -7.10
C LYS A 93 -13.81 -12.11 -7.69
N SER A 94 -14.30 -12.99 -6.83
CA SER A 94 -15.11 -14.14 -7.24
C SER A 94 -16.31 -13.69 -8.08
N TYR A 95 -16.60 -14.41 -9.16
CA TYR A 95 -17.80 -14.24 -9.97
C TYR A 95 -18.29 -15.57 -10.54
N ALA A 96 -19.60 -15.70 -10.69
CA ALA A 96 -20.24 -16.81 -11.39
C ALA A 96 -20.51 -16.43 -12.86
N LEU A 97 -20.27 -17.36 -13.80
CA LEU A 97 -20.72 -17.24 -15.18
C LEU A 97 -22.08 -17.96 -15.33
N LEU A 98 -23.17 -17.20 -15.25
CA LEU A 98 -24.53 -17.74 -15.30
C LEU A 98 -25.01 -17.84 -16.76
N SER A 99 -25.58 -18.99 -17.15
CA SER A 99 -26.27 -19.15 -18.43
C SER A 99 -27.77 -18.90 -18.26
N LEU A 100 -28.32 -17.87 -18.90
CA LEU A 100 -29.73 -17.51 -18.81
C LEU A 100 -30.59 -18.37 -19.75
N GLN A 101 -31.73 -18.87 -19.24
CA GLN A 101 -32.71 -19.62 -20.04
C GLN A 101 -33.53 -18.71 -20.98
N SER A 102 -33.46 -17.39 -20.81
CA SER A 102 -34.05 -16.39 -21.71
C SER A 102 -33.10 -15.21 -21.91
N PRO A 103 -32.96 -14.67 -23.14
CA PRO A 103 -32.02 -13.60 -23.43
C PRO A 103 -32.45 -12.26 -22.81
N LEU A 104 -31.48 -11.41 -22.48
CA LEU A 104 -31.74 -10.07 -21.94
C LEU A 104 -32.53 -9.18 -22.93
N PRO A 105 -33.55 -8.43 -22.48
CA PRO A 105 -34.33 -7.54 -23.35
C PRO A 105 -33.65 -6.19 -23.64
N ILE A 106 -32.71 -5.75 -22.79
CA ILE A 106 -31.98 -4.47 -22.89
C ILE A 106 -30.49 -4.68 -22.56
N SER A 107 -29.65 -3.66 -22.73
CA SER A 107 -28.28 -3.68 -22.19
C SER A 107 -28.32 -3.51 -20.67
N LEU A 108 -27.47 -4.23 -19.95
CA LEU A 108 -27.23 -4.06 -18.52
C LEU A 108 -25.84 -3.50 -18.28
N ALA A 109 -25.75 -2.46 -17.45
CA ALA A 109 -24.49 -1.78 -17.16
C ALA A 109 -23.60 -2.60 -16.21
N LYS A 110 -22.28 -2.45 -16.38
CA LYS A 110 -21.29 -2.80 -15.35
C LYS A 110 -21.70 -2.16 -14.02
N GLY A 111 -21.80 -2.96 -12.96
CA GLY A 111 -22.22 -2.52 -11.63
C GLY A 111 -23.72 -2.66 -11.31
N THR A 112 -24.59 -2.98 -12.28
CA THR A 112 -26.02 -3.26 -12.02
C THR A 112 -26.18 -4.30 -10.91
N THR A 113 -27.03 -4.02 -9.91
CA THR A 113 -27.35 -4.94 -8.81
C THR A 113 -28.00 -6.21 -9.34
N LEU A 114 -27.59 -7.34 -8.78
CA LEU A 114 -28.17 -8.66 -9.04
C LEU A 114 -28.43 -9.34 -7.68
N LEU A 115 -29.61 -9.93 -7.50
CA LEU A 115 -29.96 -10.67 -6.29
C LEU A 115 -30.28 -12.13 -6.65
N GLY A 116 -29.60 -13.06 -5.99
CA GLY A 116 -29.86 -14.50 -6.14
C GLY A 116 -29.86 -15.21 -4.80
N HIS A 117 -29.82 -16.53 -4.80
CA HIS A 117 -29.90 -17.35 -3.59
C HIS A 117 -28.86 -18.48 -3.56
N THR A 118 -28.39 -18.86 -2.38
CA THR A 118 -27.62 -20.10 -2.18
C THR A 118 -28.56 -21.32 -2.20
N THR A 119 -27.99 -22.52 -2.28
CA THR A 119 -28.73 -23.80 -2.17
C THR A 119 -29.58 -23.92 -0.89
N ASN A 120 -29.24 -23.17 0.16
CA ASN A 120 -29.98 -23.12 1.43
C ASN A 120 -31.05 -22.01 1.49
N GLY A 121 -31.33 -21.33 0.37
CA GLY A 121 -32.32 -20.25 0.30
C GLY A 121 -31.88 -18.94 0.98
N LYS A 122 -30.58 -18.76 1.24
CA LYS A 122 -30.04 -17.48 1.74
C LYS A 122 -29.81 -16.54 0.57
N GLU A 123 -30.28 -15.30 0.67
CA GLU A 123 -29.99 -14.22 -0.28
C GLU A 123 -28.48 -14.03 -0.50
N VAL A 124 -28.10 -13.80 -1.76
CA VAL A 124 -26.75 -13.51 -2.24
C VAL A 124 -26.82 -12.24 -3.08
N LEU A 125 -26.27 -11.15 -2.55
CA LEU A 125 -26.11 -9.90 -3.28
C LEU A 125 -24.89 -9.99 -4.20
N GLY A 126 -25.06 -9.51 -5.44
CA GLY A 126 -23.98 -9.37 -6.40
C GLY A 126 -24.17 -8.18 -7.32
N GLN A 127 -23.23 -8.02 -8.24
CA GLN A 127 -23.22 -6.97 -9.25
C GLN A 127 -22.77 -7.55 -10.59
N LEU A 128 -23.26 -7.00 -11.69
CA LEU A 128 -22.81 -7.37 -13.02
C LEU A 128 -21.36 -6.88 -13.26
N LEU A 129 -20.45 -7.79 -13.62
CA LEU A 129 -19.00 -7.50 -13.68
C LEU A 129 -18.57 -6.62 -14.87
N GLU A 130 -19.34 -6.64 -15.97
CA GLU A 130 -19.07 -5.95 -17.24
C GLU A 130 -20.38 -5.60 -17.95
N GLU A 131 -20.39 -4.66 -18.91
CA GLU A 131 -21.64 -4.37 -19.65
C GLU A 131 -22.08 -5.61 -20.45
N THR A 132 -23.34 -6.02 -20.29
CA THR A 132 -23.92 -7.15 -21.02
C THR A 132 -25.01 -6.66 -21.99
N PRO A 133 -24.82 -6.78 -23.32
CA PRO A 133 -25.73 -6.22 -24.32
C PRO A 133 -27.06 -7.00 -24.45
N PRO A 134 -28.11 -6.39 -25.05
CA PRO A 134 -29.38 -7.07 -25.30
C PRO A 134 -29.19 -8.29 -26.20
N GLY A 135 -30.00 -9.32 -25.98
CA GLY A 135 -29.90 -10.61 -26.66
C GLY A 135 -28.91 -11.60 -26.00
N SER A 136 -28.11 -11.16 -25.03
CA SER A 136 -27.16 -12.03 -24.32
C SER A 136 -27.86 -13.08 -23.47
N THR A 137 -27.34 -14.30 -23.47
CA THR A 137 -27.77 -15.42 -22.63
C THR A 137 -26.75 -15.79 -21.56
N THR A 138 -25.82 -14.88 -21.23
CA THR A 138 -24.79 -15.08 -20.19
C THR A 138 -24.64 -13.83 -19.32
N LEU A 139 -24.45 -14.01 -18.01
CA LEU A 139 -24.14 -12.95 -17.05
C LEU A 139 -22.88 -13.31 -16.25
N LYS A 140 -22.03 -12.31 -15.98
CA LYS A 140 -20.93 -12.44 -14.99
C LYS A 140 -21.37 -11.81 -13.66
N PHE A 141 -21.95 -12.62 -12.78
CA PHE A 141 -22.39 -12.21 -11.45
C PHE A 141 -21.17 -12.14 -10.51
N ARG A 142 -20.65 -10.94 -10.22
CA ARG A 142 -19.63 -10.72 -9.17
C ARG A 142 -20.31 -10.80 -7.82
N TYR A 143 -19.80 -11.62 -6.90
CA TYR A 143 -20.28 -11.64 -5.52
C TYR A 143 -19.92 -10.31 -4.83
N HIS A 144 -20.90 -9.67 -4.18
CA HIS A 144 -20.68 -8.36 -3.56
C HIS A 144 -19.87 -8.49 -2.26
N PRO A 145 -18.77 -7.72 -2.08
CA PRO A 145 -17.93 -7.84 -0.90
C PRO A 145 -18.47 -7.11 0.32
N SER A 146 -18.53 -7.80 1.46
CA SER A 146 -18.79 -7.20 2.78
C SER A 146 -17.59 -6.35 3.26
N PRO A 147 -17.82 -5.22 3.95
CA PRO A 147 -16.78 -4.38 4.57
C PRO A 147 -16.09 -5.03 5.79
N ILE A 148 -16.52 -6.23 6.20
CA ILE A 148 -15.91 -7.03 7.25
C ILE A 148 -15.02 -8.10 6.61
N GLN A 149 -13.70 -8.04 6.85
CA GLN A 149 -12.71 -8.86 6.18
C GLN A 149 -12.85 -10.37 6.44
N ASP A 150 -13.39 -10.77 7.59
CA ASP A 150 -13.66 -12.17 7.92
C ASP A 150 -14.90 -12.75 7.19
N THR A 151 -15.71 -11.89 6.54
CA THR A 151 -16.94 -12.31 5.83
C THR A 151 -17.10 -11.65 4.45
N TRP A 152 -16.02 -11.08 3.89
CA TRP A 152 -16.05 -10.29 2.65
C TRP A 152 -16.80 -11.01 1.53
N THR A 153 -16.45 -12.26 1.25
CA THR A 153 -17.18 -13.18 0.36
C THR A 153 -17.12 -14.58 0.96
N ASN A 154 -18.06 -15.46 0.58
CA ASN A 154 -18.07 -16.87 1.02
C ASN A 154 -18.21 -17.85 -0.16
N CYS A 155 -17.76 -17.44 -1.35
CA CYS A 155 -17.69 -18.26 -2.56
C CYS A 155 -16.26 -18.15 -3.12
N HIS A 156 -15.47 -19.20 -2.95
CA HIS A 156 -14.04 -19.24 -3.29
C HIS A 156 -13.73 -20.54 -4.05
N VAL A 157 -13.99 -20.52 -5.36
CA VAL A 157 -13.79 -21.65 -6.28
C VAL A 157 -12.57 -21.34 -7.15
N GLY A 158 -12.72 -21.13 -8.47
CA GLY A 158 -11.60 -20.78 -9.35
C GLY A 158 -10.42 -21.75 -9.23
N GLY A 159 -9.22 -21.22 -8.99
CA GLY A 159 -8.01 -21.98 -8.74
C GLY A 159 -7.83 -22.52 -7.31
N ASN A 160 -8.82 -22.36 -6.42
CA ASN A 160 -8.73 -22.81 -5.02
C ASN A 160 -8.58 -24.34 -4.92
N PRO A 161 -7.50 -24.88 -4.31
CA PRO A 161 -7.32 -26.33 -4.16
C PRO A 161 -8.33 -26.99 -3.21
N THR A 162 -9.03 -26.19 -2.39
CA THR A 162 -10.10 -26.64 -1.48
C THR A 162 -11.29 -25.67 -1.60
N PRO A 163 -12.13 -25.79 -2.65
CA PRO A 163 -13.21 -24.85 -2.95
C PRO A 163 -14.18 -24.65 -1.79
N ASN A 164 -14.56 -23.39 -1.54
CA ASN A 164 -15.63 -23.01 -0.64
C ASN A 164 -16.87 -22.62 -1.45
N THR A 165 -17.97 -23.37 -1.28
CA THR A 165 -19.22 -23.18 -2.02
C THR A 165 -20.39 -22.66 -1.19
N GLU A 166 -20.21 -22.44 0.12
CA GLU A 166 -21.31 -22.14 1.06
C GLU A 166 -22.10 -20.85 0.74
N GLY A 167 -21.42 -19.84 0.19
CA GLY A 167 -22.00 -18.57 -0.25
C GLY A 167 -22.13 -18.42 -1.76
N CYS A 168 -21.89 -19.48 -2.55
CA CYS A 168 -22.11 -19.43 -3.99
C CYS A 168 -23.61 -19.48 -4.32
N LEU A 169 -23.98 -19.00 -5.51
CA LEU A 169 -25.34 -19.15 -6.05
C LEU A 169 -25.70 -20.64 -6.22
N VAL A 170 -26.98 -20.97 -6.07
CA VAL A 170 -27.52 -22.30 -6.39
C VAL A 170 -27.37 -22.59 -7.90
N GLY A 171 -27.00 -23.83 -8.27
CA GLY A 171 -26.66 -24.19 -9.65
C GLY A 171 -27.79 -24.05 -10.67
N LEU A 172 -29.04 -24.25 -10.23
CA LEU A 172 -30.26 -23.94 -10.98
C LEU A 172 -31.09 -22.99 -10.11
N GLY A 173 -31.40 -21.80 -10.62
CA GLY A 173 -32.08 -20.78 -9.82
C GLY A 173 -32.61 -19.62 -10.63
N GLN A 174 -33.08 -18.59 -9.93
CA GLN A 174 -33.52 -17.32 -10.50
C GLN A 174 -32.61 -16.20 -10.01
N ILE A 175 -32.22 -15.32 -10.94
CA ILE A 175 -31.52 -14.07 -10.64
C ILE A 175 -32.50 -12.92 -10.85
N GLU A 176 -32.70 -12.12 -9.81
CA GLU A 176 -33.48 -10.89 -9.87
C GLU A 176 -32.56 -9.74 -10.31
N ILE A 177 -33.03 -8.99 -11.29
CA ILE A 177 -32.34 -7.84 -11.88
C ILE A 177 -33.20 -6.61 -11.64
N ASP A 178 -32.62 -5.57 -11.03
CA ASP A 178 -33.30 -4.30 -10.77
C ASP A 178 -34.03 -3.80 -12.04
N GLU A 179 -35.28 -3.35 -11.88
CA GLU A 179 -36.18 -2.85 -12.93
C GLU A 179 -36.60 -3.85 -14.04
N LEU A 180 -35.96 -5.02 -14.18
CA LEU A 180 -36.32 -6.05 -15.17
C LEU A 180 -37.02 -7.29 -14.59
N GLY A 181 -36.79 -7.62 -13.31
CA GLY A 181 -37.36 -8.79 -12.65
C GLY A 181 -36.49 -10.05 -12.75
N SER A 182 -37.12 -11.22 -12.58
CA SER A 182 -36.45 -12.51 -12.39
C SER A 182 -36.16 -13.23 -13.72
N PHE A 183 -34.94 -13.76 -13.87
CA PHE A 183 -34.52 -14.62 -14.98
C PHE A 183 -34.05 -15.98 -14.46
N ASP A 184 -34.58 -17.07 -15.02
CA ASP A 184 -34.08 -18.42 -14.75
C ASP A 184 -32.68 -18.62 -15.36
N TYR A 185 -31.77 -19.24 -14.60
CA TYR A 185 -30.39 -19.51 -15.01
C TYR A 185 -29.91 -20.92 -14.62
N GLU A 186 -28.85 -21.38 -15.29
CA GLU A 186 -28.06 -22.57 -14.95
C GLU A 186 -26.55 -22.30 -14.98
N TYR A 187 -25.79 -22.91 -14.07
CA TYR A 187 -24.32 -22.94 -14.06
C TYR A 187 -23.77 -24.06 -13.15
N GLU A 188 -22.56 -24.56 -13.41
CA GLU A 188 -21.93 -25.59 -12.58
C GLU A 188 -21.05 -24.97 -11.47
N ILE A 189 -21.47 -25.09 -10.21
CA ILE A 189 -20.89 -24.34 -9.06
C ILE A 189 -19.36 -24.54 -8.93
N LEU A 190 -18.81 -25.69 -9.31
CA LEU A 190 -17.39 -26.00 -9.18
C LEU A 190 -16.54 -25.64 -10.41
N GLU A 191 -17.15 -25.38 -11.57
CA GLU A 191 -16.45 -25.11 -12.83
C GLU A 191 -16.69 -23.66 -13.30
N ASP A 192 -17.88 -23.09 -13.07
CA ASP A 192 -18.32 -21.78 -13.56
C ASP A 192 -18.20 -20.63 -12.52
N ASN A 193 -17.60 -20.89 -11.36
CA ASN A 193 -17.17 -19.84 -10.42
C ASN A 193 -15.68 -19.54 -10.60
N TYR A 194 -15.36 -18.32 -11.04
CA TYR A 194 -14.02 -17.85 -11.40
C TYR A 194 -13.59 -16.64 -10.54
N ASN A 195 -12.32 -16.22 -10.62
CA ASN A 195 -11.84 -14.99 -9.98
C ASN A 195 -11.29 -14.01 -11.05
N ALA A 196 -11.81 -12.77 -11.08
CA ALA A 196 -11.39 -11.79 -12.09
C ALA A 196 -10.06 -11.09 -11.76
N ARG A 197 -9.74 -10.95 -10.47
CA ARG A 197 -8.46 -10.43 -9.96
C ARG A 197 -7.56 -11.62 -9.62
N THR A 198 -6.48 -11.79 -10.39
CA THR A 198 -5.48 -12.84 -10.17
C THR A 198 -4.09 -12.20 -10.06
N ILE A 199 -3.14 -12.84 -9.39
CA ILE A 199 -1.79 -12.28 -9.25
C ILE A 199 -1.10 -12.15 -10.63
N GLN A 200 -1.38 -13.07 -11.56
CA GLN A 200 -0.94 -12.95 -12.96
C GLN A 200 -1.50 -11.68 -13.64
N SER A 201 -2.78 -11.35 -13.39
CA SER A 201 -3.45 -10.22 -14.04
C SER A 201 -2.77 -8.87 -13.79
N PHE A 202 -2.09 -8.71 -12.64
CA PHE A 202 -1.29 -7.53 -12.31
C PHE A 202 -0.14 -7.27 -13.30
N SER A 203 0.37 -8.32 -13.95
CA SER A 203 1.44 -8.22 -14.95
C SER A 203 0.90 -8.31 -16.39
N THR A 204 -0.08 -9.17 -16.67
CA THR A 204 -0.58 -9.32 -18.05
C THR A 204 -1.44 -8.12 -18.49
N LYS A 205 -2.19 -7.49 -17.59
CA LYS A 205 -2.92 -6.23 -17.84
C LYS A 205 -2.05 -4.97 -17.64
N ALA A 206 -0.75 -5.12 -17.38
CA ALA A 206 0.15 -4.02 -16.98
C ALA A 206 0.32 -2.93 -18.06
N LYS A 207 0.36 -3.32 -19.34
CA LYS A 207 0.47 -2.37 -20.47
C LYS A 207 -0.70 -1.39 -20.48
N GLU A 208 -1.92 -1.93 -20.42
CA GLU A 208 -3.16 -1.17 -20.39
C GLU A 208 -3.23 -0.29 -19.14
N LYS A 209 -3.10 -0.88 -17.94
CA LYS A 209 -3.29 -0.17 -16.66
C LYS A 209 -2.15 0.77 -16.23
N MET A 210 -1.00 0.81 -16.93
CA MET A 210 0.17 1.64 -16.57
C MET A 210 1.00 2.24 -17.72
N TYR A 211 0.76 1.90 -18.99
CA TYR A 211 1.50 2.45 -20.14
C TYR A 211 0.62 3.24 -21.10
N ASP A 212 -0.52 2.66 -21.50
CA ASP A 212 -1.44 3.21 -22.50
C ASP A 212 -2.71 3.84 -21.86
N CYS A 213 -2.76 3.98 -20.53
CA CYS A 213 -3.93 4.51 -19.82
C CYS A 213 -4.22 5.99 -20.09
N ASN A 214 -5.44 6.44 -19.79
CA ASN A 214 -5.92 7.78 -20.12
C ASN A 214 -5.25 8.89 -19.28
N GLU A 215 -5.17 8.74 -17.95
CA GLU A 215 -4.66 9.77 -17.04
C GLU A 215 -3.19 9.53 -16.68
N GLY A 216 -2.28 10.44 -17.04
CA GLY A 216 -0.92 10.49 -16.48
C GLY A 216 0.04 9.36 -16.92
N CYS A 217 -0.41 8.42 -17.74
CA CYS A 217 0.43 7.38 -18.33
C CYS A 217 1.45 7.92 -19.36
N PRO A 218 2.52 7.17 -19.66
CA PRO A 218 2.98 5.95 -18.98
C PRO A 218 3.56 6.25 -17.60
N TYR A 219 3.14 5.51 -16.57
CA TYR A 219 3.51 5.75 -15.18
C TYR A 219 5.03 5.66 -14.94
N SER A 220 5.54 6.57 -14.11
CA SER A 220 6.98 6.91 -14.10
C SER A 220 7.88 5.79 -13.58
N VAL A 221 7.36 4.95 -12.68
CA VAL A 221 8.07 3.76 -12.16
C VAL A 221 7.97 2.61 -13.16
N TYR A 222 6.76 2.27 -13.60
CA TYR A 222 6.52 1.20 -14.57
C TYR A 222 7.32 1.39 -15.88
N LYS A 223 7.44 2.65 -16.36
CA LYS A 223 8.28 2.97 -17.52
C LYS A 223 9.76 2.61 -17.33
N LYS A 224 10.31 2.65 -16.11
CA LYS A 224 11.68 2.19 -15.84
C LYS A 224 11.80 0.67 -16.01
N PHE A 225 10.78 -0.09 -15.58
CA PHE A 225 10.72 -1.54 -15.73
C PHE A 225 10.59 -1.95 -17.19
N TYR A 226 9.68 -1.33 -17.95
CA TYR A 226 9.60 -1.52 -19.40
C TYR A 226 10.92 -1.18 -20.11
N ASN A 227 11.54 -0.04 -19.80
CA ASN A 227 12.82 0.38 -20.39
C ASN A 227 14.00 -0.55 -20.04
N TYR A 228 13.89 -1.37 -18.99
CA TYR A 228 14.92 -2.33 -18.58
C TYR A 228 14.68 -3.70 -19.21
N TYR A 229 13.48 -4.26 -19.05
CA TYR A 229 13.14 -5.60 -19.51
C TYR A 229 12.78 -5.66 -21.01
N GLY A 230 12.29 -4.57 -21.60
CA GLY A 230 11.82 -4.49 -23.00
C GLY A 230 10.46 -5.15 -23.26
N VAL A 231 9.81 -5.68 -22.22
CA VAL A 231 8.49 -6.30 -22.27
C VAL A 231 7.59 -5.69 -21.18
N HIS A 232 6.28 -5.71 -21.39
CA HIS A 232 5.31 -5.07 -20.50
C HIS A 232 4.93 -5.95 -19.30
N ASP A 233 4.90 -7.25 -19.55
CA ASP A 233 4.45 -8.38 -18.73
C ASP A 233 5.64 -9.08 -18.04
N TYR A 234 6.71 -8.34 -17.75
CA TYR A 234 7.99 -8.86 -17.24
C TYR A 234 7.85 -9.74 -15.97
N ALA A 235 6.85 -9.48 -15.13
CA ALA A 235 6.64 -10.18 -13.87
C ALA A 235 5.94 -11.54 -14.04
N ASP A 236 5.01 -11.63 -15.00
CA ASP A 236 4.44 -12.91 -15.47
C ASP A 236 5.50 -13.72 -16.21
N GLN A 237 6.22 -13.13 -17.17
CA GLN A 237 7.30 -13.85 -17.88
C GLN A 237 8.38 -14.41 -16.92
N TRP A 238 8.67 -13.74 -15.80
CA TRP A 238 9.54 -14.27 -14.75
C TRP A 238 8.91 -15.48 -14.04
N VAL A 239 7.67 -15.35 -13.55
CA VAL A 239 6.97 -16.40 -12.80
C VAL A 239 6.67 -17.61 -13.69
N GLN A 240 6.24 -17.39 -14.93
CA GLN A 240 6.08 -18.40 -15.98
C GLN A 240 7.38 -19.14 -16.27
N ALA A 241 8.50 -18.43 -16.48
CA ALA A 241 9.78 -19.08 -16.73
C ALA A 241 10.25 -19.93 -15.53
N ALA A 242 9.92 -19.54 -14.30
CA ALA A 242 10.18 -20.33 -13.11
C ALA A 242 9.27 -21.57 -13.01
N PHE A 243 7.96 -21.43 -13.24
CA PHE A 243 7.00 -22.56 -13.26
C PHE A 243 7.33 -23.59 -14.36
N GLN A 244 7.63 -23.11 -15.57
CA GLN A 244 7.95 -23.92 -16.74
C GLN A 244 9.39 -24.46 -16.72
N ARG A 245 10.23 -23.97 -15.79
CA ARG A 245 11.68 -24.25 -15.70
C ARG A 245 12.42 -23.94 -17.01
N THR A 246 12.18 -22.76 -17.59
CA THR A 246 12.78 -22.26 -18.85
C THR A 246 13.74 -21.08 -18.60
N SER A 247 14.16 -20.34 -19.61
CA SER A 247 14.88 -19.06 -19.43
C SER A 247 14.01 -17.91 -19.90
N THR A 248 14.06 -16.77 -19.21
CA THR A 248 13.42 -15.54 -19.67
C THR A 248 14.10 -15.01 -20.94
N ASN A 249 13.41 -14.17 -21.73
CA ASN A 249 13.94 -13.54 -22.94
C ASN A 249 13.76 -12.02 -22.94
N PHE A 250 14.30 -11.38 -21.91
CA PHE A 250 14.29 -9.94 -21.71
C PHE A 250 15.47 -9.23 -22.40
N THR A 251 15.32 -7.93 -22.62
CA THR A 251 16.40 -7.03 -23.07
C THR A 251 17.52 -6.91 -22.02
N ARG A 252 17.18 -6.95 -20.72
CA ARG A 252 18.11 -6.99 -19.58
C ARG A 252 17.50 -7.80 -18.43
N GLY A 253 18.33 -8.28 -17.50
CA GLY A 253 17.83 -8.94 -16.29
C GLY A 253 17.45 -10.42 -16.44
N ASN A 254 17.96 -11.11 -17.47
CA ASN A 254 17.56 -12.50 -17.74
C ASN A 254 17.90 -13.48 -16.62
N ALA A 255 16.95 -14.39 -16.35
CA ALA A 255 17.09 -15.50 -15.41
C ALA A 255 17.03 -16.84 -16.16
N GLN A 256 17.99 -17.72 -15.85
CA GLN A 256 18.15 -19.02 -16.49
C GLN A 256 17.61 -20.14 -15.59
N PHE A 257 16.30 -20.27 -15.42
CA PHE A 257 15.73 -21.35 -14.58
C PHE A 257 15.99 -22.74 -15.18
N GLY A 258 16.09 -22.82 -16.52
CA GLY A 258 16.40 -24.00 -17.34
C GLY A 258 17.50 -24.91 -16.80
N GLY A 259 17.10 -25.90 -16.00
CA GLY A 259 18.00 -26.91 -15.43
C GLY A 259 18.97 -26.39 -14.36
N THR A 260 18.87 -25.13 -13.92
CA THR A 260 19.76 -24.55 -12.89
C THR A 260 19.51 -25.20 -11.53
N TYR A 261 18.26 -25.16 -11.05
CA TYR A 261 17.89 -25.79 -9.77
C TYR A 261 17.59 -27.28 -9.96
N LYS A 262 18.07 -28.09 -9.03
CA LYS A 262 17.86 -29.54 -8.99
C LYS A 262 16.83 -29.93 -7.92
N THR A 263 16.35 -28.97 -7.15
CA THR A 263 15.32 -29.08 -6.12
C THR A 263 14.24 -28.01 -6.37
N ASP A 264 13.01 -28.27 -5.92
CA ASP A 264 11.93 -27.31 -6.09
C ASP A 264 11.99 -26.09 -5.15
N LEU A 265 12.93 -26.06 -4.21
CA LEU A 265 13.15 -24.89 -3.33
C LEU A 265 13.59 -23.65 -4.12
N GLY A 266 14.43 -23.82 -5.15
CA GLY A 266 14.85 -22.71 -6.01
C GLY A 266 13.69 -22.18 -6.88
N TYR A 267 12.90 -23.07 -7.49
CA TYR A 267 11.72 -22.65 -8.26
C TYR A 267 10.65 -22.02 -7.36
N ARG A 268 10.38 -22.58 -6.17
CA ARG A 268 9.46 -22.00 -5.16
C ARG A 268 9.83 -20.56 -4.83
N GLN A 269 11.07 -20.27 -4.43
CA GLN A 269 11.48 -18.90 -4.09
C GLN A 269 11.38 -17.93 -5.28
N ALA A 270 11.70 -18.41 -6.50
CA ALA A 270 11.59 -17.59 -7.71
C ALA A 270 10.13 -17.22 -8.04
N ILE A 271 9.20 -18.14 -7.78
CA ILE A 271 7.76 -17.97 -7.97
C ILE A 271 7.17 -17.12 -6.83
N THR A 272 7.24 -17.59 -5.58
CA THR A 272 6.48 -17.03 -4.44
C THR A 272 6.98 -15.67 -3.96
N LEU A 273 8.19 -15.27 -4.37
CA LEU A 273 8.68 -13.90 -4.20
C LEU A 273 8.55 -13.08 -5.50
N GLY A 274 8.42 -13.71 -6.66
CA GLY A 274 8.15 -13.04 -7.94
C GLY A 274 6.71 -12.53 -7.99
N THR A 275 5.76 -13.31 -7.47
CA THR A 275 4.38 -12.87 -7.23
C THR A 275 4.34 -11.60 -6.38
N VAL A 276 5.02 -11.57 -5.23
CA VAL A 276 4.97 -10.41 -4.33
C VAL A 276 5.81 -9.22 -4.82
N TYR A 277 7.07 -9.43 -5.19
CA TYR A 277 8.00 -8.33 -5.49
C TYR A 277 8.09 -7.89 -6.96
N LEU A 278 7.57 -8.68 -7.92
CA LEU A 278 7.51 -8.27 -9.33
C LEU A 278 6.08 -7.92 -9.76
N ASN A 279 5.08 -8.70 -9.33
CA ASN A 279 3.66 -8.46 -9.67
C ASN A 279 3.03 -7.48 -8.66
N THR A 280 2.82 -7.86 -7.39
CA THR A 280 2.08 -7.05 -6.40
C THR A 280 2.77 -5.72 -6.06
N TRP A 281 4.10 -5.69 -5.91
CA TRP A 281 4.88 -4.46 -5.67
C TRP A 281 4.61 -3.39 -6.73
N MET A 282 4.55 -3.78 -8.00
CA MET A 282 4.22 -2.86 -9.10
C MET A 282 2.74 -2.48 -9.08
N TYR A 283 1.85 -3.40 -8.73
CA TYR A 283 0.42 -3.14 -8.70
C TYR A 283 0.02 -2.16 -7.58
N ILE A 284 0.69 -2.17 -6.43
CA ILE A 284 0.52 -1.12 -5.40
C ILE A 284 0.89 0.25 -5.98
N ILE A 285 1.97 0.34 -6.76
CA ILE A 285 2.38 1.58 -7.42
C ILE A 285 1.39 1.98 -8.53
N ARG A 286 0.81 1.03 -9.27
CA ARG A 286 -0.29 1.29 -10.23
C ARG A 286 -1.41 2.06 -9.58
N GLU A 287 -1.93 1.56 -8.45
CA GLU A 287 -3.08 2.13 -7.77
C GLU A 287 -2.74 3.51 -7.14
N MET A 288 -1.52 3.67 -6.60
CA MET A 288 -1.02 4.97 -6.11
C MET A 288 -0.82 6.04 -7.22
N ASP A 289 -0.13 5.70 -8.33
CA ASP A 289 0.08 6.62 -9.44
C ASP A 289 -1.27 6.97 -10.11
N HIS A 290 -2.23 6.03 -10.17
CA HIS A 290 -3.58 6.24 -10.69
C HIS A 290 -4.43 7.19 -9.83
N SER A 291 -4.46 6.99 -8.51
CA SER A 291 -5.08 7.95 -7.56
C SER A 291 -4.47 9.36 -7.71
N SER A 292 -3.14 9.44 -7.82
CA SER A 292 -2.41 10.68 -8.08
C SER A 292 -2.72 11.32 -9.44
N ALA A 293 -2.93 10.51 -10.48
CA ALA A 293 -3.29 10.95 -11.82
C ALA A 293 -4.72 11.51 -11.88
N MET A 294 -5.71 10.78 -11.35
CA MET A 294 -7.11 11.22 -11.27
C MET A 294 -7.26 12.50 -10.44
N CYS A 295 -6.59 12.60 -9.29
CA CYS A 295 -6.54 13.83 -8.50
C CYS A 295 -5.98 15.00 -9.34
N SER A 296 -4.92 14.76 -10.12
CA SER A 296 -4.23 15.78 -10.93
C SER A 296 -4.94 16.17 -12.24
N ALA A 297 -6.02 15.47 -12.62
CA ALA A 297 -6.77 15.74 -13.84
C ALA A 297 -7.45 17.13 -13.79
N LYS A 298 -7.63 17.76 -14.97
CA LYS A 298 -8.24 19.10 -15.09
C LYS A 298 -9.37 19.09 -16.11
N GLY A 299 -10.59 19.25 -15.61
CA GLY A 299 -11.83 19.25 -16.38
C GLY A 299 -12.91 18.47 -15.63
N PRO A 300 -14.09 18.25 -16.24
CA PRO A 300 -14.85 17.06 -15.90
C PRO A 300 -13.97 15.82 -16.10
N CYS A 301 -14.21 14.74 -15.36
CA CYS A 301 -13.75 13.46 -15.88
C CYS A 301 -14.58 13.19 -17.13
N ASN A 302 -13.95 13.25 -18.31
CA ASN A 302 -14.60 12.91 -19.57
C ASN A 302 -15.24 11.53 -19.38
N ASN A 303 -16.56 11.44 -19.63
CA ASN A 303 -17.45 10.38 -19.15
C ASN A 303 -16.76 9.02 -18.98
N HIS A 304 -16.95 8.37 -17.82
CA HIS A 304 -16.57 6.97 -17.63
C HIS A 304 -17.34 6.12 -18.64
N LEU A 305 -16.67 5.88 -19.75
CA LEU A 305 -17.16 5.26 -20.95
C LEU A 305 -16.06 4.28 -21.32
N ASP A 306 -16.04 3.15 -20.59
CA ASP A 306 -15.09 2.04 -20.71
C ASP A 306 -15.24 1.28 -22.05
N ILE A 307 -15.70 1.98 -23.09
CA ILE A 307 -15.81 1.53 -24.47
C ILE A 307 -14.39 1.23 -24.96
N PHE A 308 -14.08 -0.07 -24.94
CA PHE A 308 -12.82 -0.72 -25.29
C PHE A 308 -11.74 -0.89 -24.20
N SER A 309 -12.13 -1.13 -22.93
CA SER A 309 -11.57 -2.32 -22.26
C SER A 309 -12.56 -3.01 -21.31
N GLY A 310 -12.79 -4.30 -21.55
CA GLY A 310 -13.75 -5.12 -20.78
C GLY A 310 -13.17 -5.64 -19.47
N THR A 311 -12.54 -4.80 -18.64
CA THR A 311 -12.05 -5.22 -17.32
C THR A 311 -12.31 -4.20 -16.19
N GLU A 312 -13.34 -4.49 -15.39
CA GLU A 312 -13.29 -4.41 -13.92
C GLU A 312 -13.16 -3.04 -13.22
N ASP A 313 -13.41 -3.01 -11.90
CA ASP A 313 -13.36 -1.84 -10.99
C ASP A 313 -14.39 -0.74 -11.35
N GLU A 314 -15.40 -0.34 -10.57
CA GLU A 314 -16.02 -0.87 -9.35
C GLU A 314 -17.50 -0.35 -9.28
N TYR A 315 -18.01 0.14 -8.13
CA TYR A 315 -19.38 0.66 -8.00
C TYR A 315 -19.51 2.09 -8.56
N HIS A 316 -20.05 2.21 -9.78
CA HIS A 316 -20.54 3.51 -10.25
C HIS A 316 -21.86 3.86 -9.56
N GLY A 317 -22.00 5.12 -9.14
CA GLY A 317 -23.30 5.71 -8.82
C GLY A 317 -24.20 5.85 -10.07
N PRO A 318 -25.41 6.43 -9.95
CA PRO A 318 -26.30 6.63 -11.09
C PRO A 318 -25.59 7.42 -12.21
N PRO A 319 -25.88 7.15 -13.50
CA PRO A 319 -25.08 7.63 -14.64
C PRO A 319 -24.73 9.11 -14.58
N LEU A 320 -23.43 9.40 -14.50
CA LEU A 320 -22.90 10.75 -14.35
C LEU A 320 -23.27 11.62 -15.57
N VAL A 321 -23.88 12.77 -15.31
CA VAL A 321 -24.25 13.71 -16.36
C VAL A 321 -22.98 14.37 -16.92
N ALA A 322 -22.89 14.44 -18.26
CA ALA A 322 -21.74 15.00 -18.96
C ALA A 322 -21.42 16.43 -18.46
N GLY A 323 -20.24 16.60 -17.84
CA GLY A 323 -19.81 17.84 -17.19
C GLY A 323 -19.50 17.70 -15.69
N GLN A 324 -19.70 16.53 -15.07
CA GLN A 324 -19.37 16.29 -13.66
C GLN A 324 -17.86 16.14 -13.44
N GLU A 325 -17.35 16.73 -12.34
CA GLU A 325 -15.95 16.58 -11.91
C GLU A 325 -15.64 15.12 -11.52
N CYS A 326 -14.39 14.69 -11.69
CA CYS A 326 -13.94 13.34 -11.30
C CYS A 326 -14.36 13.02 -9.86
N ASN A 327 -14.99 11.87 -9.63
CA ASN A 327 -15.56 11.55 -8.33
C ASN A 327 -14.46 11.49 -7.25
N ASN A 328 -14.80 11.86 -6.01
CA ASN A 328 -13.88 11.72 -4.89
C ASN A 328 -13.65 10.25 -4.55
N ASP A 329 -14.67 9.41 -4.71
CA ASP A 329 -14.65 8.02 -4.26
C ASP A 329 -13.71 7.17 -5.13
N ASP A 330 -13.75 7.30 -6.46
CA ASP A 330 -12.92 6.52 -7.38
C ASP A 330 -11.41 6.72 -7.11
N MET A 331 -10.99 7.97 -6.87
CA MET A 331 -9.59 8.30 -6.53
C MET A 331 -9.22 7.92 -5.09
N MET A 332 -10.20 7.80 -4.19
CA MET A 332 -10.01 7.29 -2.83
C MET A 332 -9.90 5.76 -2.83
N HIS A 333 -10.72 5.07 -3.63
CA HIS A 333 -10.71 3.61 -3.78
C HIS A 333 -9.38 3.11 -4.36
N ALA A 334 -8.84 3.79 -5.37
CA ALA A 334 -7.48 3.52 -5.86
C ALA A 334 -6.41 3.72 -4.75
N TRP A 335 -6.60 4.65 -3.82
CA TRP A 335 -5.68 4.86 -2.69
C TRP A 335 -5.82 3.76 -1.62
N ASP A 336 -7.06 3.45 -1.21
CA ASP A 336 -7.36 2.39 -0.26
C ASP A 336 -6.91 1.01 -0.78
N LYS A 337 -7.09 0.73 -2.07
CA LYS A 337 -6.57 -0.47 -2.74
C LYS A 337 -5.05 -0.59 -2.63
N ALA A 338 -4.31 0.50 -2.73
CA ALA A 338 -2.86 0.48 -2.52
C ALA A 338 -2.47 0.09 -1.08
N VAL A 339 -3.28 0.45 -0.08
CA VAL A 339 -3.10 -0.02 1.31
C VAL A 339 -3.47 -1.50 1.44
N ALA A 340 -4.60 -1.91 0.87
CA ALA A 340 -5.09 -3.29 0.88
C ALA A 340 -4.05 -4.26 0.29
N PHE A 341 -3.47 -3.94 -0.87
CA PHE A 341 -2.41 -4.74 -1.51
C PHE A 341 -1.05 -4.66 -0.80
N TYR A 342 -0.79 -3.64 0.01
CA TYR A 342 0.44 -3.56 0.81
C TYR A 342 0.37 -4.41 2.09
N VAL A 343 -0.79 -4.40 2.75
CA VAL A 343 -1.02 -5.01 4.07
C VAL A 343 -1.55 -6.45 3.96
N GLY A 344 -2.54 -6.70 3.10
CA GLY A 344 -3.24 -7.98 2.99
C GLY A 344 -4.31 -8.21 4.07
N SER A 345 -5.20 -9.17 3.86
CA SER A 345 -6.30 -9.48 4.78
C SER A 345 -5.83 -9.97 6.16
N LYS A 346 -4.66 -10.60 6.26
CA LYS A 346 -4.20 -11.31 7.48
C LYS A 346 -3.21 -10.55 8.38
N ALA A 347 -2.67 -9.41 7.97
CA ALA A 347 -1.78 -8.61 8.82
C ALA A 347 -2.58 -7.72 9.78
N LYS A 348 -2.89 -8.23 10.99
CA LYS A 348 -3.67 -7.50 12.01
C LYS A 348 -2.82 -6.78 13.07
N THR A 349 -1.55 -7.15 13.25
CA THR A 349 -0.60 -6.46 14.15
C THR A 349 0.82 -6.45 13.57
N ALA A 350 1.70 -5.58 14.08
CA ALA A 350 3.10 -5.58 13.70
C ALA A 350 3.79 -6.88 14.18
N GLY A 351 4.36 -7.64 13.24
CA GLY A 351 5.06 -8.90 13.55
C GLY A 351 4.20 -10.16 13.52
N GLN A 352 2.92 -10.10 13.12
CA GLN A 352 2.03 -11.27 13.09
C GLN A 352 1.15 -11.30 11.82
N GLY A 353 1.17 -12.44 11.14
CA GLY A 353 0.32 -12.71 9.97
C GLY A 353 0.71 -11.95 8.70
N GLY A 354 -0.16 -12.05 7.68
CA GLY A 354 -0.01 -11.41 6.37
C GLY A 354 1.02 -12.09 5.46
N HIS A 355 0.81 -11.95 4.15
CA HIS A 355 1.60 -12.64 3.12
C HIS A 355 2.17 -11.70 2.04
N LEU A 356 1.95 -10.39 2.19
CA LEU A 356 2.37 -9.34 1.27
C LEU A 356 3.49 -8.45 1.87
N LEU A 357 3.74 -7.30 1.25
CA LEU A 357 4.95 -6.50 1.46
C LEU A 357 5.14 -6.03 2.91
N PHE A 358 4.06 -5.70 3.62
CA PHE A 358 4.12 -5.34 5.05
C PHE A 358 4.83 -6.43 5.88
N SER A 359 4.42 -7.68 5.73
CA SER A 359 4.97 -8.80 6.51
C SER A 359 6.41 -9.11 6.10
N MET A 360 6.73 -9.05 4.79
CA MET A 360 8.11 -9.28 4.33
C MET A 360 9.07 -8.18 4.77
N ALA A 361 8.64 -6.91 4.78
CA ALA A 361 9.41 -5.79 5.32
C ALA A 361 9.65 -5.94 6.84
N GLN A 362 8.68 -6.50 7.57
CA GLN A 362 8.82 -6.87 8.98
C GLN A 362 9.83 -8.01 9.20
N GLU A 363 9.94 -8.98 8.29
CA GLU A 363 11.07 -9.93 8.34
C GLU A 363 12.42 -9.24 8.06
N ARG A 364 12.48 -8.37 7.04
CA ARG A 364 13.73 -7.72 6.64
C ARG A 364 14.25 -6.82 7.76
N CYS A 365 13.38 -6.12 8.49
CA CYS A 365 13.80 -5.26 9.61
C CYS A 365 14.54 -6.04 10.71
N LEU A 366 14.15 -7.30 10.97
CA LEU A 366 14.81 -8.16 11.97
C LEU A 366 16.23 -8.53 11.55
N ASN A 367 16.46 -8.67 10.24
CA ASN A 367 17.77 -8.98 9.67
C ASN A 367 18.69 -7.74 9.61
N PHE A 368 18.12 -6.53 9.58
CA PHE A 368 18.84 -5.27 9.33
C PHE A 368 18.90 -4.29 10.53
N GLY A 369 18.34 -4.67 11.68
CA GLY A 369 18.32 -3.81 12.88
C GLY A 369 17.38 -2.60 12.76
N THR A 370 16.41 -2.62 11.83
CA THR A 370 15.50 -1.50 11.55
C THR A 370 14.06 -1.72 12.05
N CYS A 371 13.81 -2.75 12.84
CA CYS A 371 12.62 -2.81 13.70
C CYS A 371 12.79 -1.87 14.89
N GLY A 372 11.68 -1.40 15.47
CA GLY A 372 11.75 -0.52 16.63
C GLY A 372 12.17 -1.22 17.93
N PRO A 373 12.76 -0.44 18.84
CA PRO A 373 12.12 -0.20 20.14
C PRO A 373 11.80 1.30 20.33
N SER A 374 11.39 1.97 19.26
CA SER A 374 11.09 3.42 19.25
C SER A 374 9.76 3.75 19.91
N GLN A 375 9.70 4.84 20.68
CA GLN A 375 8.44 5.37 21.23
C GLN A 375 7.38 5.67 20.14
N HIS A 376 7.81 5.93 18.91
CA HIS A 376 6.91 6.30 17.82
C HIS A 376 6.36 5.10 17.04
N TYR A 377 7.05 3.95 17.01
CA TYR A 377 6.69 2.81 16.15
C TYR A 377 6.80 1.41 16.77
N GLY A 378 7.12 1.30 18.06
CA GLY A 378 7.01 0.04 18.82
C GLY A 378 7.88 -1.08 18.25
N LEU A 379 7.28 -2.24 17.98
CA LEU A 379 7.94 -3.42 17.38
C LEU A 379 7.90 -3.45 15.84
N MET A 380 7.29 -2.43 15.21
CA MET A 380 7.11 -2.40 13.76
C MET A 380 8.44 -2.15 13.03
N ALA A 381 8.56 -2.64 11.80
CA ALA A 381 9.57 -2.15 10.86
C ALA A 381 9.43 -0.65 10.66
N ARG A 382 10.53 0.11 10.70
CA ARG A 382 10.51 1.55 10.45
C ARG A 382 9.80 1.92 9.15
N VAL A 383 10.11 1.18 8.07
CA VAL A 383 9.50 1.41 6.75
C VAL A 383 8.00 1.15 6.73
N ASN A 384 7.49 0.18 7.51
CA ASN A 384 6.05 -0.06 7.61
C ASN A 384 5.35 1.09 8.33
N PHE A 385 5.95 1.63 9.40
CA PHE A 385 5.40 2.78 10.12
C PHE A 385 5.32 4.02 9.21
N GLU A 386 6.43 4.32 8.52
CA GLU A 386 6.54 5.40 7.54
C GLU A 386 5.53 5.23 6.38
N MET A 387 5.32 3.99 5.90
CA MET A 387 4.27 3.66 4.93
C MET A 387 2.86 3.95 5.47
N MET A 388 2.48 3.43 6.63
CA MET A 388 1.13 3.66 7.20
C MET A 388 0.89 5.14 7.53
N GLN A 389 1.92 5.89 7.93
CA GLN A 389 1.84 7.33 8.13
C GLN A 389 1.65 8.08 6.80
N SER A 390 2.42 7.74 5.77
CA SER A 390 2.32 8.37 4.44
C SER A 390 1.02 8.01 3.72
N PHE A 391 0.47 6.82 3.94
CA PHE A 391 -0.87 6.44 3.44
C PHE A 391 -1.97 7.32 4.06
N ARG A 392 -2.00 7.52 5.39
CA ARG A 392 -2.95 8.46 6.03
C ARG A 392 -2.78 9.89 5.50
N GLN A 393 -1.54 10.37 5.37
CA GLN A 393 -1.27 11.72 4.86
C GLN A 393 -1.68 11.90 3.39
N GLY A 394 -1.59 10.85 2.56
CA GLY A 394 -2.14 10.85 1.21
C GLY A 394 -3.68 10.83 1.18
N GLN A 395 -4.32 10.09 2.10
CA GLN A 395 -5.78 10.08 2.24
C GLN A 395 -6.31 11.47 2.62
N GLU A 396 -5.65 12.16 3.56
CA GLU A 396 -5.94 13.57 3.88
C GLU A 396 -5.66 14.50 2.69
N ALA A 397 -4.60 14.26 1.93
CA ALA A 397 -4.32 15.03 0.72
C ALA A 397 -5.41 14.83 -0.36
N LEU A 398 -6.02 13.65 -0.48
CA LEU A 398 -7.17 13.39 -1.36
C LEU A 398 -8.42 14.15 -0.90
N LYS A 399 -8.76 14.07 0.40
CA LYS A 399 -9.89 14.85 1.00
C LYS A 399 -9.77 16.36 0.73
N MET A 400 -8.55 16.89 0.76
CA MET A 400 -8.24 18.30 0.49
C MET A 400 -7.97 18.63 -0.99
N ARG A 401 -8.08 17.67 -1.93
CA ARG A 401 -7.64 17.81 -3.34
C ARG A 401 -6.21 18.37 -3.50
N ALA A 402 -5.36 18.12 -2.51
CA ALA A 402 -3.97 18.56 -2.44
C ALA A 402 -3.04 17.64 -3.24
N CYS A 403 -3.33 17.46 -4.54
CA CYS A 403 -2.72 16.45 -5.40
C CYS A 403 -1.19 16.59 -5.56
N SER A 404 -0.65 17.81 -5.43
CA SER A 404 0.81 18.03 -5.35
C SER A 404 1.43 17.46 -4.08
N SER A 405 0.69 17.34 -2.97
CA SER A 405 1.12 16.62 -1.77
C SER A 405 0.96 15.13 -1.92
N LEU A 406 -0.18 14.65 -2.45
CA LEU A 406 -0.42 13.24 -2.77
C LEU A 406 0.73 12.66 -3.62
N LYS A 407 1.14 13.37 -4.67
CA LYS A 407 2.26 12.99 -5.54
C LYS A 407 3.63 12.94 -4.84
N ARG A 408 3.81 13.61 -3.69
CA ARG A 408 4.98 13.40 -2.80
C ARG A 408 4.85 12.12 -1.99
N HIS A 409 3.65 11.81 -1.48
CA HIS A 409 3.39 10.56 -0.78
C HIS A 409 3.59 9.34 -1.69
N VAL A 410 3.15 9.37 -2.96
CA VAL A 410 3.47 8.30 -3.94
C VAL A 410 4.98 8.04 -4.03
N ARG A 411 5.79 9.11 -4.16
CA ARG A 411 7.26 9.01 -4.22
C ARG A 411 7.88 8.43 -2.95
N LEU A 412 7.42 8.88 -1.78
CA LEU A 412 7.88 8.38 -0.48
C LEU A 412 7.52 6.89 -0.30
N LEU A 413 6.28 6.51 -0.61
CA LEU A 413 5.80 5.12 -0.52
C LEU A 413 6.59 4.20 -1.46
N THR A 414 6.85 4.62 -2.71
CA THR A 414 7.75 3.89 -3.63
C THR A 414 9.16 3.71 -3.07
N ALA A 415 9.75 4.76 -2.48
CA ALA A 415 11.08 4.68 -1.88
C ALA A 415 11.11 3.73 -0.66
N TYR A 416 10.13 3.83 0.24
CA TYR A 416 9.99 2.94 1.40
C TYR A 416 9.79 1.48 0.98
N MET A 417 8.99 1.19 -0.05
CA MET A 417 8.87 -0.17 -0.63
C MET A 417 10.13 -0.64 -1.38
N THR A 418 11.08 0.25 -1.68
CA THR A 418 12.37 -0.13 -2.29
C THR A 418 13.38 -0.59 -1.21
N VAL A 419 13.23 -0.19 0.04
CA VAL A 419 14.15 -0.55 1.14
C VAL A 419 14.19 -2.07 1.40
N PRO A 420 13.07 -2.81 1.53
CA PRO A 420 13.10 -4.27 1.67
C PRO A 420 13.77 -4.98 0.49
N LEU A 421 13.70 -4.42 -0.73
CA LEU A 421 14.37 -4.97 -1.90
C LEU A 421 15.89 -4.86 -1.78
N VAL A 422 16.38 -3.67 -1.40
CA VAL A 422 17.81 -3.40 -1.14
C VAL A 422 18.33 -4.30 -0.01
N GLN A 423 17.59 -4.39 1.09
CA GLN A 423 17.89 -5.28 2.22
C GLN A 423 17.96 -6.76 1.77
N GLY A 424 17.01 -7.21 0.95
CA GLY A 424 17.04 -8.54 0.33
C GLY A 424 18.30 -8.79 -0.49
N VAL A 425 18.63 -7.91 -1.44
CA VAL A 425 19.84 -8.08 -2.27
C VAL A 425 21.11 -8.11 -1.42
N ILE A 426 21.24 -7.23 -0.41
CA ILE A 426 22.42 -7.17 0.47
C ILE A 426 22.57 -8.45 1.29
N LEU A 427 21.50 -8.94 1.92
CA LEU A 427 21.53 -10.18 2.71
C LEU A 427 21.89 -11.39 1.84
N TYR A 428 21.18 -11.57 0.73
CA TYR A 428 21.35 -12.74 -0.12
C TYR A 428 22.68 -12.69 -0.90
N ALA A 429 23.29 -11.53 -1.14
CA ALA A 429 24.67 -11.45 -1.63
C ALA A 429 25.66 -12.05 -0.60
N ARG A 430 25.48 -11.76 0.69
CA ARG A 430 26.31 -12.32 1.78
C ARG A 430 26.09 -13.82 1.94
N GLU A 431 24.83 -14.26 1.96
CA GLU A 431 24.54 -15.69 2.07
C GLU A 431 25.12 -16.49 0.90
N ASN A 432 24.96 -16.02 -0.34
CA ASN A 432 25.45 -16.74 -1.51
C ASN A 432 26.99 -16.83 -1.54
N GLU A 433 27.72 -15.81 -1.05
CA GLU A 433 29.18 -15.88 -0.90
C GLU A 433 29.58 -16.90 0.20
N LEU A 434 28.84 -16.96 1.31
CA LEU A 434 29.12 -17.87 2.44
C LEU A 434 28.64 -19.31 2.23
N LEU A 435 27.59 -19.54 1.44
CA LEU A 435 27.04 -20.88 1.16
C LEU A 435 27.90 -21.67 0.18
N LEU A 436 28.65 -21.01 -0.70
CA LEU A 436 29.65 -21.66 -1.56
C LEU A 436 30.79 -22.32 -0.78
N ALA A 437 30.99 -21.94 0.50
CA ALA A 437 31.91 -22.62 1.42
C ALA A 437 31.28 -23.82 2.17
N LYS A 438 30.05 -24.24 1.82
CA LYS A 438 29.28 -25.28 2.53
C LYS A 438 28.59 -26.24 1.56
N SER A 439 28.51 -27.52 1.91
CA SER A 439 27.99 -28.59 1.04
C SER A 439 26.44 -28.69 0.95
N ASN A 440 25.69 -27.67 1.39
CA ASN A 440 24.22 -27.71 1.37
C ASN A 440 23.65 -27.04 0.10
N ARG A 441 23.37 -27.88 -0.91
CA ARG A 441 22.82 -27.47 -2.21
C ARG A 441 21.40 -26.91 -2.12
N GLU A 442 20.53 -27.46 -1.27
CA GLU A 442 19.16 -26.96 -1.08
C GLU A 442 19.14 -25.48 -0.66
N LYS A 443 19.93 -25.12 0.36
CA LYS A 443 20.07 -23.74 0.83
C LYS A 443 20.77 -22.85 -0.19
N GLN A 444 21.70 -23.39 -0.98
CA GLN A 444 22.34 -22.66 -2.08
C GLN A 444 21.34 -22.33 -3.20
N GLU A 445 20.53 -23.29 -3.64
CA GLU A 445 19.50 -23.09 -4.66
C GLU A 445 18.42 -22.11 -4.17
N GLN A 446 17.98 -22.25 -2.91
CA GLN A 446 17.07 -21.31 -2.24
C GLN A 446 17.65 -19.88 -2.20
N SER A 447 18.83 -19.71 -1.60
CA SER A 447 19.49 -18.40 -1.42
C SER A 447 19.84 -17.73 -2.76
N GLN A 448 20.17 -18.51 -3.80
CA GLN A 448 20.34 -17.99 -5.17
C GLN A 448 19.02 -17.46 -5.73
N ALA A 449 17.94 -18.24 -5.65
CA ALA A 449 16.64 -17.85 -6.17
C ALA A 449 16.10 -16.60 -5.46
N THR A 450 16.07 -16.59 -4.13
CA THR A 450 15.63 -15.45 -3.33
C THR A 450 16.42 -14.18 -3.69
N GLY A 451 17.76 -14.26 -3.70
CA GLY A 451 18.63 -13.14 -4.05
C GLY A 451 18.46 -12.64 -5.49
N ALA A 452 18.22 -13.55 -6.44
CA ALA A 452 17.96 -13.19 -7.83
C ALA A 452 16.60 -12.48 -8.00
N THR A 453 15.56 -12.90 -7.28
CA THR A 453 14.22 -12.27 -7.34
C THR A 453 14.22 -10.88 -6.70
N TYR A 454 14.87 -10.71 -5.55
CA TYR A 454 15.11 -9.38 -4.96
C TYR A 454 15.89 -8.47 -5.91
N ALA A 455 16.91 -9.00 -6.59
CA ALA A 455 17.67 -8.24 -7.58
C ALA A 455 16.81 -7.86 -8.79
N ALA A 456 15.98 -8.78 -9.30
CA ALA A 456 15.07 -8.50 -10.42
C ALA A 456 14.16 -7.30 -10.13
N ALA A 457 13.50 -7.27 -8.96
CA ALA A 457 12.61 -6.17 -8.58
C ALA A 457 13.35 -4.81 -8.43
N LEU A 458 14.62 -4.83 -8.02
CA LEU A 458 15.42 -3.62 -7.80
C LEU A 458 16.13 -3.12 -9.07
N LEU A 459 16.52 -4.01 -9.97
CA LEU A 459 17.42 -3.72 -11.09
C LEU A 459 16.93 -2.62 -12.05
N PRO A 460 15.63 -2.49 -12.40
CA PRO A 460 15.15 -1.39 -13.24
C PRO A 460 15.26 -0.01 -12.58
N LEU A 461 15.06 0.06 -11.25
CA LEU A 461 15.27 1.29 -10.49
C LEU A 461 16.76 1.64 -10.46
N LEU A 462 17.60 0.66 -10.14
CA LEU A 462 19.05 0.83 -10.03
C LEU A 462 19.65 1.21 -11.39
N HIS A 463 19.25 0.58 -12.50
CA HIS A 463 19.73 0.90 -13.85
C HIS A 463 19.27 2.28 -14.35
N ALA A 464 18.17 2.83 -13.81
CA ALA A 464 17.77 4.20 -14.05
C ALA A 464 18.64 5.23 -13.29
N CYS A 465 19.31 4.81 -12.21
CA CYS A 465 20.27 5.62 -11.45
C CYS A 465 21.71 5.47 -11.96
N ASN A 466 22.19 4.24 -12.10
CA ASN A 466 23.52 3.91 -12.58
C ASN A 466 23.53 2.52 -13.25
N LYS A 467 24.00 2.44 -14.50
CA LYS A 467 23.90 1.21 -15.31
C LYS A 467 24.99 0.20 -14.94
N GLU A 468 26.15 0.71 -14.55
CA GLU A 468 27.35 -0.04 -14.20
C GLU A 468 27.15 -0.76 -12.85
N ASP A 469 26.58 -0.08 -11.86
CA ASP A 469 26.20 -0.62 -10.56
C ASP A 469 25.03 -1.62 -10.68
N ALA A 470 24.05 -1.35 -11.56
CA ALA A 470 23.03 -2.34 -11.91
C ALA A 470 23.65 -3.60 -12.53
N ASN A 471 24.65 -3.47 -13.41
CA ASN A 471 25.34 -4.62 -13.99
C ASN A 471 26.15 -5.41 -12.94
N ILE A 472 26.78 -4.74 -11.97
CA ILE A 472 27.46 -5.39 -10.83
C ILE A 472 26.46 -6.23 -10.03
N VAL A 473 25.28 -5.70 -9.73
CA VAL A 473 24.23 -6.43 -9.00
C VAL A 473 23.68 -7.59 -9.84
N TYR A 474 23.39 -7.38 -11.13
CA TYR A 474 22.85 -8.42 -12.01
C TYR A 474 23.78 -9.63 -12.14
N GLU A 475 25.05 -9.43 -12.51
CA GLU A 475 26.00 -10.53 -12.69
C GLU A 475 26.32 -11.25 -11.37
N SER A 476 26.28 -10.54 -10.24
CA SER A 476 26.47 -11.15 -8.91
C SER A 476 25.27 -12.01 -8.49
N MET A 477 24.04 -11.60 -8.81
CA MET A 477 22.84 -12.18 -8.20
C MET A 477 22.08 -13.18 -9.09
N ARG A 478 22.17 -13.06 -10.42
CA ARG A 478 21.27 -13.76 -11.36
C ARG A 478 21.19 -15.29 -11.24
N VAL A 479 20.04 -15.82 -11.61
CA VAL A 479 19.81 -17.26 -11.82
C VAL A 479 20.71 -17.75 -12.95
N GLY A 480 21.43 -18.86 -12.73
CA GLY A 480 22.42 -19.37 -13.68
C GLY A 480 23.74 -18.58 -13.74
N ARG A 481 24.02 -17.70 -12.76
CA ARG A 481 25.36 -17.06 -12.64
C ARG A 481 26.46 -18.13 -12.57
N GLY A 482 27.51 -17.96 -13.36
CA GLY A 482 28.72 -18.81 -13.31
C GLY A 482 29.78 -18.32 -12.32
N VAL A 483 29.46 -17.32 -11.49
CA VAL A 483 30.42 -16.63 -10.61
C VAL A 483 29.92 -16.55 -9.17
N THR A 484 30.87 -16.54 -8.24
CA THR A 484 30.64 -16.21 -6.83
C THR A 484 30.29 -14.72 -6.69
N PRO A 485 29.17 -14.34 -6.05
CA PRO A 485 28.94 -12.95 -5.69
C PRO A 485 29.96 -12.49 -4.67
N HIS A 486 30.38 -11.22 -4.77
CA HIS A 486 31.15 -10.56 -3.72
C HIS A 486 30.25 -9.59 -2.97
N PHE A 487 29.92 -9.91 -1.72
CA PHE A 487 29.05 -9.13 -0.86
C PHE A 487 29.46 -7.65 -0.79
N SER A 488 30.75 -7.38 -0.61
CA SER A 488 31.29 -6.02 -0.53
C SER A 488 31.11 -5.21 -1.81
N LYS A 489 31.20 -5.83 -2.99
CA LYS A 489 30.96 -5.17 -4.28
C LYS A 489 29.48 -4.86 -4.49
N VAL A 490 28.60 -5.81 -4.15
CA VAL A 490 27.15 -5.63 -4.23
C VAL A 490 26.67 -4.54 -3.27
N LYS A 491 27.07 -4.61 -2.00
CA LYS A 491 26.75 -3.59 -0.98
C LYS A 491 27.22 -2.19 -1.40
N ALA A 492 28.48 -2.05 -1.83
CA ALA A 492 29.02 -0.76 -2.26
C ALA A 492 28.35 -0.20 -3.54
N ALA A 493 27.91 -1.06 -4.47
CA ALA A 493 27.13 -0.64 -5.64
C ALA A 493 25.73 -0.13 -5.26
N LEU A 494 25.09 -0.76 -4.28
CA LEU A 494 23.79 -0.33 -3.78
C LEU A 494 23.89 0.99 -2.99
N GLU A 495 24.84 1.08 -2.06
CA GLU A 495 25.03 2.27 -1.20
C GLU A 495 25.35 3.55 -1.99
N ARG A 496 26.03 3.44 -3.14
CA ARG A 496 26.22 4.57 -4.07
C ARG A 496 24.92 5.16 -4.62
N ASN A 497 23.85 4.37 -4.68
CA ASN A 497 22.61 4.72 -5.38
C ASN A 497 21.45 5.08 -4.45
N TYR A 498 21.60 4.97 -3.12
CA TYR A 498 20.54 5.26 -2.14
C TYR A 498 19.89 6.64 -2.35
N TYR A 499 20.70 7.69 -2.56
CA TYR A 499 20.23 9.04 -2.87
C TYR A 499 19.26 9.08 -4.06
N CYS A 500 19.59 8.39 -5.16
CA CYS A 500 18.77 8.35 -6.37
C CYS A 500 17.54 7.43 -6.25
N LEU A 501 17.63 6.40 -5.40
CA LEU A 501 16.49 5.55 -5.00
C LEU A 501 15.55 6.25 -3.99
N GLY A 502 15.91 7.44 -3.48
CA GLY A 502 15.10 8.19 -2.50
C GLY A 502 15.17 7.65 -1.07
N ILE A 503 16.20 6.86 -0.75
CA ILE A 503 16.37 6.17 0.54
C ILE A 503 17.68 6.59 1.22
N THR A 504 17.82 6.25 2.50
CA THR A 504 18.97 6.59 3.34
C THR A 504 19.64 5.34 3.91
N CYS A 505 20.91 5.45 4.31
CA CYS A 505 21.61 4.41 5.06
C CYS A 505 20.86 4.06 6.36
N GLU A 506 20.27 5.07 7.01
CA GLU A 506 19.46 4.90 8.22
C GLU A 506 18.17 4.07 8.01
N LEU A 507 17.54 4.17 6.84
CA LEU A 507 16.37 3.36 6.48
C LEU A 507 16.74 1.91 6.16
N VAL A 508 17.88 1.69 5.48
CA VAL A 508 18.33 0.35 5.08
C VAL A 508 18.91 -0.43 6.25
N GLY A 509 19.67 0.22 7.14
CA GLY A 509 20.36 -0.42 8.25
C GLY A 509 21.55 -1.27 7.81
N GLY A 510 21.89 -2.28 8.61
CA GLY A 510 23.01 -3.21 8.36
C GLY A 510 22.73 -4.59 8.94
N ILE A 511 23.36 -5.64 8.41
CA ILE A 511 23.00 -7.01 8.82
C ILE A 511 23.43 -7.26 10.27
N VAL A 512 22.49 -7.54 11.16
CA VAL A 512 22.76 -7.83 12.59
C VAL A 512 23.24 -9.27 12.81
N ASP A 513 24.00 -9.49 13.86
CA ASP A 513 24.42 -10.84 14.29
C ASP A 513 23.29 -11.53 15.09
N PRO A 514 22.72 -12.65 14.63
CA PRO A 514 21.68 -13.38 15.36
C PRO A 514 22.13 -13.97 16.70
N ALA A 515 23.44 -14.10 16.93
CA ALA A 515 24.02 -14.50 18.22
C ALA A 515 24.53 -13.29 19.04
N GLY A 516 24.38 -12.07 18.51
CA GLY A 516 24.94 -10.85 19.08
C GLY A 516 24.11 -10.27 20.23
N VAL A 517 24.60 -10.43 21.46
CA VAL A 517 24.16 -9.61 22.59
C VAL A 517 24.30 -8.12 22.22
N ASN A 518 23.23 -7.35 22.41
CA ASN A 518 23.15 -5.91 22.13
C ASN A 518 23.25 -5.50 20.64
N GLY A 519 22.62 -6.25 19.72
CA GLY A 519 22.24 -5.72 18.39
C GLY A 519 23.40 -5.34 17.47
N LYS A 520 24.56 -6.00 17.65
CA LYS A 520 25.79 -5.70 16.91
C LYS A 520 25.68 -6.13 15.43
N TYR A 521 26.14 -5.28 14.52
CA TYR A 521 26.26 -5.62 13.09
C TYR A 521 27.36 -6.66 12.82
N LEU A 522 27.13 -7.50 11.82
CA LEU A 522 28.14 -8.41 11.26
C LEU A 522 29.25 -7.62 10.56
N LEU A 523 30.49 -8.08 10.69
CA LEU A 523 31.66 -7.41 10.11
C LEU A 523 31.51 -7.20 8.58
N GLY A 524 31.71 -5.96 8.15
CA GLY A 524 31.58 -5.50 6.76
C GLY A 524 30.13 -5.30 6.29
N ALA A 525 29.14 -5.58 7.16
CA ALA A 525 27.71 -5.41 6.90
C ALA A 525 27.07 -4.26 7.69
N GLU A 526 27.89 -3.40 8.31
CA GLU A 526 27.47 -2.20 9.02
C GLU A 526 26.74 -1.23 8.06
N PRO A 527 25.77 -0.43 8.54
CA PRO A 527 25.16 0.62 7.72
C PRO A 527 26.20 1.63 7.22
N CYS A 528 26.02 2.15 6.01
CA CYS A 528 26.73 3.34 5.57
C CYS A 528 26.36 4.58 6.40
N LYS A 529 26.99 5.71 6.11
CA LYS A 529 26.66 7.00 6.73
C LYS A 529 26.11 7.95 5.66
N ASP A 530 24.89 8.43 5.87
CA ASP A 530 24.31 9.48 5.06
C ASP A 530 25.12 10.79 5.21
N PRO A 531 25.21 11.63 4.16
CA PRO A 531 25.66 13.01 4.30
C PRO A 531 24.78 13.76 5.31
N SER A 532 25.38 14.65 6.12
CA SER A 532 24.68 15.33 7.21
C SER A 532 23.44 16.12 6.73
N HIS A 533 22.29 15.83 7.34
CA HIS A 533 20.98 16.45 7.11
C HIS A 533 20.34 16.20 5.72
N HIS A 534 20.07 14.94 5.38
CA HIS A 534 19.11 14.56 4.34
C HIS A 534 18.06 13.57 4.85
N SER A 535 16.87 14.07 5.22
CA SER A 535 15.65 13.27 5.29
C SER A 535 15.24 12.80 3.88
N PRO A 536 14.51 11.67 3.71
CA PRO A 536 13.89 11.32 2.43
C PRO A 536 13.10 12.47 1.79
N LEU A 537 12.44 13.30 2.61
CA LEU A 537 11.78 14.53 2.15
C LEU A 537 12.76 15.53 1.50
N ASP A 538 13.93 15.76 2.11
CA ASP A 538 14.95 16.69 1.62
C ASP A 538 15.56 16.23 0.29
N LEU A 539 15.69 14.91 0.09
CA LEU A 539 16.13 14.31 -1.19
C LEU A 539 15.20 14.77 -2.33
N PHE A 540 13.88 14.71 -2.12
CA PHE A 540 12.89 15.06 -3.14
C PHE A 540 12.71 16.58 -3.34
N PHE A 541 13.03 17.43 -2.36
CA PHE A 541 12.91 18.88 -2.52
C PHE A 541 13.97 19.47 -3.47
N ARG A 542 15.18 18.88 -3.56
CA ARG A 542 16.25 19.38 -4.44
C ARG A 542 15.92 19.20 -5.93
N ASP A 543 15.21 18.13 -6.28
CA ASP A 543 14.88 17.83 -7.69
C ASP A 543 13.71 18.67 -8.25
N ASN A 544 12.95 19.36 -7.38
CA ASN A 544 12.04 20.41 -7.83
C ASN A 544 12.75 21.75 -8.15
N GLN A 545 14.07 21.85 -7.97
CA GLN A 545 14.89 23.01 -8.39
C GLN A 545 15.86 22.69 -9.55
N SER A 546 16.12 21.41 -9.84
CA SER A 546 16.93 20.99 -11.01
C SER A 546 16.23 21.33 -12.33
N GLY A 547 14.90 21.37 -12.33
CA GLY A 547 14.06 21.84 -13.43
C GLY A 547 14.17 23.35 -13.68
N ASN A 548 15.16 23.73 -14.50
CA ASN A 548 15.28 25.04 -15.18
C ASN A 548 15.62 26.26 -14.29
N THR A 549 16.87 26.37 -13.83
CA THR A 549 17.50 27.69 -13.65
C THR A 549 18.93 27.75 -14.17
N GLY A 550 19.22 28.77 -14.99
CA GLY A 550 20.59 29.27 -15.18
C GLY A 550 21.06 30.09 -13.96
N PRO A 551 22.30 30.61 -13.95
CA PRO A 551 22.96 31.15 -12.75
C PRO A 551 22.43 32.52 -12.30
N ASN A 552 21.19 32.58 -11.80
CA ASN A 552 20.52 33.83 -11.39
C ASN A 552 19.85 33.80 -9.99
N ILE A 553 19.68 32.65 -9.34
CA ILE A 553 19.00 32.59 -8.03
C ILE A 553 19.74 33.44 -6.96
N ALA A 554 21.08 33.40 -6.95
CA ALA A 554 21.88 34.20 -6.03
C ALA A 554 21.63 35.71 -6.17
N LEU A 555 21.42 36.21 -7.40
CA LEU A 555 21.10 37.61 -7.67
C LEU A 555 19.74 38.01 -7.07
N VAL A 556 18.72 37.17 -7.21
CA VAL A 556 17.37 37.44 -6.68
C VAL A 556 17.39 37.52 -5.15
N ILE A 557 18.13 36.63 -4.49
CA ILE A 557 18.27 36.63 -3.02
C ILE A 557 19.02 37.89 -2.56
N CYS A 558 20.13 38.25 -3.22
CA CYS A 558 20.84 39.50 -2.90
C CYS A 558 19.97 40.75 -3.11
N PHE A 559 19.23 40.87 -4.22
CA PHE A 559 18.37 42.04 -4.49
C PHE A 559 17.23 42.18 -3.49
N SER A 560 16.60 41.08 -3.08
CA SER A 560 15.51 41.10 -2.10
C SER A 560 16.00 41.46 -0.69
N VAL A 561 17.17 40.96 -0.26
CA VAL A 561 17.79 41.39 1.01
C VAL A 561 18.17 42.88 0.97
N VAL A 562 18.75 43.36 -0.13
CA VAL A 562 19.10 44.79 -0.28
C VAL A 562 17.85 45.68 -0.26
N LEU A 563 16.75 45.27 -0.91
CA LEU A 563 15.48 46.00 -0.85
C LEU A 563 14.90 46.08 0.57
N VAL A 564 14.96 44.99 1.35
CA VAL A 564 14.51 45.00 2.76
C VAL A 564 15.37 45.94 3.61
N VAL A 565 16.69 45.91 3.44
CA VAL A 565 17.60 46.84 4.15
C VAL A 565 17.32 48.30 3.76
N LEU A 566 17.06 48.59 2.49
CA LEU A 566 16.69 49.93 2.04
C LEU A 566 15.34 50.40 2.59
N MET A 567 14.33 49.52 2.65
CA MET A 567 13.02 49.81 3.28
C MET A 567 13.16 50.16 4.77
N ILE A 568 14.01 49.42 5.50
CA ILE A 568 14.30 49.68 6.92
C ILE A 568 15.03 51.02 7.09
N LEU A 569 16.04 51.31 6.26
CA LEU A 569 16.75 52.60 6.32
C LEU A 569 15.84 53.78 5.96
N PHE A 570 14.94 53.62 4.98
CA PHE A 570 14.01 54.66 4.57
C PHE A 570 12.94 54.94 5.63
N SER A 571 12.41 53.91 6.30
CA SER A 571 11.47 54.09 7.40
C SER A 571 12.11 54.71 8.65
N VAL A 572 13.37 54.37 8.96
CA VAL A 572 14.16 55.07 10.00
C VAL A 572 14.42 56.55 9.64
N PHE A 573 14.60 56.87 8.35
CA PHE A 573 14.77 58.25 7.88
C PHE A 573 13.48 59.07 8.05
N ILE A 574 12.32 58.52 7.64
CA ILE A 574 11.00 59.16 7.81
C ILE A 574 10.69 59.37 9.31
N GLY A 575 10.99 58.38 10.16
CA GLY A 575 10.82 58.48 11.61
C GLY A 575 11.63 59.62 12.24
N ARG A 576 12.76 60.02 11.64
CA ARG A 576 13.54 61.19 12.09
C ARG A 576 13.00 62.52 11.59
N SER A 577 12.38 62.60 10.42
CA SER A 577 11.82 63.85 9.88
C SER A 577 10.59 64.37 10.64
N HIS A 578 9.84 63.51 11.35
CA HIS A 578 8.63 63.92 12.07
C HIS A 578 8.87 64.40 13.51
N ALA A 579 10.10 64.35 14.02
CA ALA A 579 10.42 64.73 15.41
C ALA A 579 10.60 66.25 15.66
N CYS A 580 10.32 67.11 14.67
CA CYS A 580 10.56 68.57 14.75
C CYS A 580 9.43 69.39 14.09
N ALA A 581 8.22 69.35 14.66
CA ALA A 581 7.08 70.16 14.18
C ALA A 581 6.09 70.57 15.30
N THR A 582 6.56 71.43 16.21
CA THR A 582 5.79 72.44 17.01
C THR A 582 4.45 72.09 17.67
N ASP A 583 4.36 72.36 18.97
CA ASP A 583 3.13 72.39 19.78
C ASP A 583 2.09 73.45 19.32
N LYS A 584 0.81 73.23 19.69
CA LYS A 584 -0.12 74.29 20.11
C LYS A 584 -1.32 73.76 20.90
N GLU A 585 -1.90 74.64 21.72
CA GLU A 585 -2.87 74.32 22.79
C GLU A 585 -4.36 74.50 22.42
N PHE A 586 -5.22 73.94 23.29
CA PHE A 586 -6.64 74.31 23.54
C PHE A 586 -7.67 73.96 22.43
N ASP A 587 -8.96 73.72 22.72
CA ASP A 587 -9.75 73.82 23.97
C ASP A 587 -10.82 72.69 24.05
N GLY A 588 -11.56 72.57 25.18
CA GLY A 588 -12.63 71.58 25.42
C GLY A 588 -14.05 72.02 24.96
N PRO A 589 -15.17 71.59 25.61
CA PRO A 589 -15.27 70.78 26.85
C PRO A 589 -16.39 69.68 26.88
N ALA A 590 -16.45 68.94 28.01
CA ALA A 590 -17.60 68.20 28.59
C ALA A 590 -18.24 67.02 27.78
N SER A 591 -18.57 65.84 28.34
CA SER A 591 -18.53 65.28 29.72
C SER A 591 -18.49 63.71 29.62
N SER A 592 -18.62 62.83 30.62
CA SER A 592 -19.10 62.89 32.02
C SER A 592 -18.45 61.82 32.94
N ALA A 593 -19.00 61.63 34.15
CA ALA A 593 -18.71 60.50 35.07
C ALA A 593 -19.64 59.28 34.76
N THR A 594 -19.52 58.09 35.37
CA THR A 594 -18.79 57.59 36.57
C THR A 594 -18.04 56.27 36.26
N LYS A 595 -16.82 55.98 36.72
CA LYS A 595 -16.18 56.06 38.06
C LYS A 595 -16.60 54.96 39.05
N PHE A 596 -15.72 53.98 39.29
CA PHE A 596 -15.38 53.52 40.65
C PHE A 596 -13.92 53.03 40.73
N GLN A 597 -13.28 53.38 41.84
CA GLN A 597 -11.92 53.07 42.34
C GLN A 597 -12.03 51.93 43.38
N ASP A 598 -11.03 51.29 44.00
CA ASP A 598 -9.54 51.16 44.02
C ASP A 598 -9.30 49.75 44.66
N GLY A 599 -8.11 49.15 44.85
CA GLY A 599 -6.71 49.51 44.64
C GLY A 599 -5.82 48.83 45.71
N ASN A 600 -4.54 48.57 45.39
CA ASN A 600 -3.44 48.07 46.26
C ASN A 600 -3.58 46.64 46.85
N GLY A 601 -2.48 45.91 47.10
CA GLY A 601 -1.07 46.16 46.74
C GLY A 601 -0.07 45.22 47.45
N GLU A 602 1.20 45.26 46.99
CA GLU A 602 2.44 44.82 47.70
C GLU A 602 2.65 43.31 48.02
N LEU A 603 3.88 42.79 48.24
CA LEU A 603 5.19 42.92 47.53
C LEU A 603 6.18 41.85 48.10
N MET A 604 7.42 41.78 47.55
CA MET A 604 8.62 41.05 48.07
C MET A 604 8.61 39.50 47.92
N GLU A 605 9.63 38.87 47.29
CA GLU A 605 11.00 38.48 47.75
C GLU A 605 11.01 37.31 48.76
N GLU A 606 11.91 36.31 48.74
CA GLU A 606 12.79 35.79 47.64
C GLU A 606 12.67 34.23 47.62
N GLU A 607 13.63 33.30 47.41
CA GLU A 607 15.10 33.27 47.21
C GLU A 607 15.47 32.05 46.32
N SER A 608 16.76 31.70 46.21
CA SER A 608 17.29 30.39 45.74
C SER A 608 18.16 29.79 46.88
N PRO A 609 19.12 28.83 46.73
CA PRO A 609 19.45 27.90 45.64
C PRO A 609 19.61 26.42 46.14
N VAL A 610 20.20 25.54 45.34
CA VAL A 610 21.31 24.58 45.66
C VAL A 610 21.32 23.37 44.70
N SER A 611 22.52 22.84 44.44
CA SER A 611 22.90 21.82 43.45
C SER A 611 23.41 20.50 44.08
N LEU A 612 23.97 19.59 43.24
CA LEU A 612 24.60 18.27 43.53
C LEU A 612 23.65 17.04 43.57
N GLU A 613 24.06 15.82 43.20
CA GLU A 613 25.09 15.35 42.24
C GLU A 613 24.83 13.86 41.89
N MET A 614 25.78 13.20 41.21
CA MET A 614 25.69 11.81 40.73
C MET A 614 25.59 10.72 41.81
N ALA A 615 24.84 9.66 41.49
CA ALA A 615 25.10 8.28 41.88
C ALA A 615 24.54 7.32 40.81
#